data_AF-A0A919L954-F1
#
_entry.id   AF-A0A919L954-F1
#
_cell.length_a   1.000
_cell.length_b   1.000
_cell.length_c   1.000
_cell.angle_alpha   90.00
_cell.angle_beta   90.00
_cell.angle_gamma   90.00
#
_symmetry.space_group_name_H-M   'P 1'
#
loop_
_entity.id
_entity.type
_entity.pdbx_description
1 polymer ?
#
loop_
_entity_poly.entity_id
_entity_poly.type
_entity_poly.pdbx_seq_one_letter_code
_entity_poly.pdbx_strand_id
1 'polypeptide(L)'
;MGYVRGVNANRPDGAPDTTAPAPASGPGRVVLLTTSHRVAPGLLSWPAWQALREADRVLCADEAHPQLPYLREAGITVERAAPTAEELVDACAGDRTVVVVATAEGEPHLTDGLARLAGSGRVQMPSLELLPASYDLPGARLLDLVQVMDRIRRECPWSSQQTHKGLTKYGIEEAYELVEAIEEGDRDELREELGDVLLQVVFHARIAEEDPGTPFSIDDVAATIVTKLIHRHPHVFGDETATTPEEVKEHWLRTKAVEKRRESVTDGIPLGQPGLALASKLASRVRTAGLDVPLPTGEGPGYELLAMAVRAEAAGVDPEAALRAAARAYRDAVRAAEGLDA
;
A
#
# COMPACT_ATOMS: atom_id res chain seq x y z
N MET A 1 21.93 15.76 -11.58
CA MET A 1 23.22 16.46 -11.43
C MET A 1 23.55 17.11 -12.77
N GLY A 2 23.49 18.43 -12.86
CA GLY A 2 23.67 19.15 -14.11
C GLY A 2 23.25 20.62 -13.99
N TYR A 3 24.03 21.39 -13.22
CA TYR A 3 23.93 22.86 -13.15
C TYR A 3 24.50 23.45 -14.44
N VAL A 4 23.72 24.24 -15.18
CA VAL A 4 24.24 25.07 -16.27
C VAL A 4 24.57 26.45 -15.70
N ARG A 5 25.87 26.76 -15.62
CA ARG A 5 26.44 28.06 -15.27
C ARG A 5 26.17 29.07 -16.39
N GLY A 6 25.63 30.24 -16.03
CA GLY A 6 25.62 31.41 -16.90
C GLY A 6 27.04 31.94 -17.17
N VAL A 7 27.30 32.34 -18.41
CA VAL A 7 28.56 32.90 -18.89
C VAL A 7 28.45 34.42 -18.92
N ASN A 8 29.31 35.11 -18.16
CA ASN A 8 29.48 36.57 -18.22
C ASN A 8 30.38 36.95 -19.41
N ALA A 9 29.99 37.96 -20.18
CA ALA A 9 30.85 38.61 -21.17
C ALA A 9 30.76 40.14 -21.07
N ASN A 10 31.93 40.74 -20.79
CA ASN A 10 32.42 42.10 -21.05
C ASN A 10 31.59 43.36 -20.70
N ARG A 11 32.22 44.17 -19.86
CA ARG A 11 31.95 45.60 -19.61
C ARG A 11 33.18 46.39 -20.10
N PRO A 12 33.02 47.55 -20.76
CA PRO A 12 34.02 48.60 -20.71
C PRO A 12 33.50 49.84 -19.97
N ASP A 13 34.47 50.58 -19.45
CA ASP A 13 34.38 51.69 -18.50
C ASP A 13 33.53 52.89 -18.95
N GLY A 14 32.74 53.41 -18.01
CA GLY A 14 32.09 54.71 -18.05
C GLY A 14 31.81 55.19 -16.62
N ALA A 15 32.39 56.33 -16.24
CA ALA A 15 32.26 56.97 -14.92
C ALA A 15 30.81 57.46 -14.68
N PRO A 16 30.40 57.71 -13.42
CA PRO A 16 29.04 57.51 -12.97
C PRO A 16 28.15 58.71 -13.28
N ASP A 17 26.99 58.44 -13.88
CA ASP A 17 25.88 59.40 -13.88
C ASP A 17 24.85 59.01 -12.81
N THR A 18 24.29 60.06 -12.27
CA THR A 18 23.55 60.26 -11.05
C THR A 18 22.25 59.46 -10.93
N THR A 19 21.95 59.04 -9.69
CA THR A 19 20.67 58.48 -9.23
C THR A 19 20.15 57.26 -10.00
N ALA A 20 20.70 56.09 -9.71
CA ALA A 20 20.01 54.84 -10.00
C ALA A 20 18.68 54.83 -9.20
N PRO A 21 17.51 54.61 -9.83
CA PRO A 21 16.30 54.30 -9.09
C PRO A 21 16.59 53.07 -8.21
N ALA A 22 16.09 53.05 -6.98
CA ALA A 22 16.11 51.86 -6.15
C ALA A 22 15.66 50.67 -7.01
N PRO A 23 16.32 49.48 -6.92
CA PRO A 23 15.94 48.34 -7.74
C PRO A 23 14.44 48.15 -7.60
N ALA A 24 13.73 48.24 -8.73
CA ALA A 24 12.30 48.00 -8.74
C ALA A 24 12.11 46.61 -8.15
N SER A 25 11.45 46.54 -7.00
CA SER A 25 11.26 45.28 -6.29
C SER A 25 10.63 44.27 -7.23
N GLY A 26 11.25 43.11 -7.35
CA GLY A 26 10.80 42.07 -8.26
C GLY A 26 9.45 41.47 -7.84
N PRO A 27 8.89 40.62 -8.71
CA PRO A 27 7.53 40.10 -8.53
C PRO A 27 7.41 39.06 -7.41
N GLY A 28 8.52 38.67 -6.76
CA GLY A 28 8.55 37.72 -5.66
C GLY A 28 8.46 36.26 -6.08
N ARG A 29 8.08 35.40 -5.12
CA ARG A 29 8.04 33.94 -5.26
C ARG A 29 6.81 33.35 -4.59
N VAL A 30 6.10 32.48 -5.31
CA VAL A 30 5.06 31.62 -4.77
C VAL A 30 5.60 30.20 -4.70
N VAL A 31 5.52 29.59 -3.52
CA VAL A 31 5.83 28.17 -3.33
C VAL A 31 4.55 27.44 -2.97
N LEU A 32 4.10 26.55 -3.85
CA LEU A 32 3.04 25.60 -3.56
C LEU A 32 3.66 24.36 -2.91
N LEU A 33 3.43 24.23 -1.61
CA LEU A 33 4.01 23.18 -0.78
C LEU A 33 3.05 22.00 -0.69
N THR A 34 3.34 20.90 -1.39
CA THR A 34 2.48 19.72 -1.39
C THR A 34 2.87 18.75 -0.29
N THR A 35 1.89 18.22 0.44
CA THR A 35 2.11 17.29 1.54
C THR A 35 1.32 16.00 1.32
N SER A 36 1.93 14.87 1.63
CA SER A 36 1.25 13.58 1.74
C SER A 36 0.53 13.50 3.10
N HIS A 37 -0.77 13.18 3.08
CA HIS A 37 -1.54 12.83 4.27
C HIS A 37 -1.30 11.39 4.74
N ARG A 38 -0.48 10.62 4.01
CA ARG A 38 -0.15 9.22 4.29
C ARG A 38 1.23 9.05 4.92
N VAL A 39 1.84 10.15 5.34
CA VAL A 39 3.09 10.15 6.12
C VAL A 39 2.83 10.92 7.41
N ALA A 40 3.50 10.50 8.49
CA ALA A 40 3.40 11.18 9.76
C ALA A 40 3.68 12.68 9.59
N PRO A 41 2.81 13.56 10.12
CA PRO A 41 3.02 14.99 9.97
C PRO A 41 4.29 15.44 10.72
N GLY A 42 4.93 16.50 10.23
CA GLY A 42 6.26 16.94 10.66
C GLY A 42 7.42 16.34 9.83
N LEU A 43 7.19 15.28 9.07
CA LEU A 43 8.19 14.71 8.15
C LEU A 43 8.17 15.44 6.80
N LEU A 44 8.77 16.63 6.77
CA LEU A 44 8.96 17.40 5.54
C LEU A 44 10.40 17.28 5.02
N SER A 45 10.57 17.39 3.70
CA SER A 45 11.85 17.44 3.03
C SER A 45 12.65 18.66 3.52
N TRP A 46 13.98 18.54 3.51
CA TRP A 46 14.84 19.65 3.91
C TRP A 46 14.54 20.96 3.13
N PRO A 47 14.38 20.95 1.79
CA PRO A 47 14.00 22.15 1.06
C PRO A 47 12.64 22.74 1.48
N ALA A 48 11.67 21.90 1.85
CA ALA A 48 10.38 22.37 2.34
C ALA A 48 10.52 23.12 3.67
N TRP A 49 11.31 22.59 4.61
CA TRP A 49 11.61 23.29 5.86
C TRP A 49 12.35 24.62 5.64
N GLN A 50 13.27 24.67 4.67
CA GLN A 50 13.93 25.93 4.30
C GLN A 50 12.93 26.94 3.73
N ALA A 51 12.11 26.53 2.75
CA ALA A 51 11.10 27.38 2.14
C ALA A 51 10.13 27.96 3.18
N LEU A 52 9.67 27.13 4.12
CA LEU A 52 8.79 27.55 5.21
C LEU A 52 9.45 28.55 6.18
N ARG A 53 10.76 28.42 6.45
CA ARG A 53 11.50 29.33 7.34
C ARG A 53 11.87 30.65 6.69
N GLU A 54 12.10 30.64 5.38
CA GLU A 54 12.48 31.81 4.59
C GLU A 54 11.26 32.58 4.07
N ALA A 55 10.05 32.02 4.19
CA ALA A 55 8.82 32.65 3.74
C ALA A 55 8.47 33.91 4.54
N ASP A 56 8.06 34.96 3.82
CA ASP A 56 7.47 36.14 4.44
C ASP A 56 6.06 35.85 4.95
N ARG A 57 5.32 34.97 4.25
CA ARG A 57 3.99 34.51 4.63
C ARG A 57 3.81 33.03 4.34
N VAL A 58 3.17 32.32 5.26
CA VAL A 58 2.76 30.93 5.08
C VAL A 58 1.25 30.85 5.20
N LEU A 59 0.59 30.35 4.16
CA LEU A 59 -0.86 30.28 4.05
C LEU A 59 -1.31 28.82 4.05
N CYS A 60 -2.42 28.52 4.72
CA CYS A 60 -3.09 27.22 4.63
C CYS A 60 -4.60 27.43 4.71
N ALA A 61 -5.35 26.86 3.76
CA ALA A 61 -6.81 26.99 3.72
C ALA A 61 -7.50 26.06 4.73
N ASP A 62 -6.95 24.85 4.91
CA ASP A 62 -7.51 23.80 5.76
C ASP A 62 -7.05 23.96 7.21
N GLU A 63 -8.01 24.24 8.11
CA GLU A 63 -7.77 24.40 9.54
C GLU A 63 -7.44 23.08 10.25
N ALA A 64 -7.87 21.95 9.68
CA ALA A 64 -7.59 20.62 10.18
C ALA A 64 -6.32 20.02 9.55
N HIS A 65 -5.57 20.80 8.77
CA HIS A 65 -4.41 20.28 8.07
C HIS A 65 -3.38 19.70 9.04
N PRO A 66 -2.96 18.43 8.86
CA PRO A 66 -2.26 17.68 9.90
C PRO A 66 -0.85 18.20 10.19
N GLN A 67 -0.27 18.99 9.28
CA GLN A 67 1.04 19.63 9.49
C GLN A 67 0.99 20.84 10.43
N LEU A 68 -0.18 21.48 10.63
CA LEU A 68 -0.26 22.75 11.36
C LEU A 68 0.30 22.71 12.79
N PRO A 69 0.04 21.67 13.62
CA PRO A 69 0.64 21.59 14.94
C PRO A 69 2.17 21.62 14.91
N TYR A 70 2.79 20.91 13.96
CA TYR A 70 4.24 20.78 13.83
C TYR A 70 4.89 22.03 13.24
N LEU A 71 4.21 22.72 12.32
CA LEU A 71 4.64 24.01 11.83
C LEU A 71 4.68 25.05 12.97
N ARG A 72 3.64 25.06 13.82
CA ARG A 72 3.59 25.94 15.00
C ARG A 72 4.68 25.61 16.02
N GLU A 73 4.92 24.33 16.30
CA GLU A 73 6.00 23.88 17.18
C GLU A 73 7.38 24.31 16.66
N ALA A 74 7.58 24.30 15.34
CA ALA A 74 8.79 24.78 14.68
C ALA A 74 8.92 26.32 14.63
N GLY A 75 7.93 27.06 15.16
CA GLY A 75 7.90 28.52 15.20
C GLY A 75 7.42 29.18 13.91
N ILE A 76 6.79 28.44 13.00
CA ILE A 76 6.23 28.99 11.76
C ILE A 76 4.82 29.49 12.02
N THR A 77 4.58 30.77 11.71
CA THR A 77 3.24 31.35 11.77
C THR A 77 2.51 31.05 10.48
N VAL A 78 1.41 30.30 10.58
CA VAL A 78 0.56 29.96 9.43
C VAL A 78 -0.73 30.77 9.50
N GLU A 79 -0.99 31.55 8.46
CA GLU A 79 -2.21 32.32 8.28
C GLU A 79 -3.29 31.45 7.62
N ARG A 80 -4.50 31.50 8.16
CA ARG A 80 -5.64 30.82 7.56
C ARG A 80 -6.19 31.66 6.41
N ALA A 81 -5.94 31.23 5.18
CA ALA A 81 -6.42 31.92 3.99
C ALA A 81 -6.51 30.97 2.79
N ALA A 82 -7.48 31.22 1.91
CA ALA A 82 -7.61 30.59 0.60
C ALA A 82 -7.56 31.70 -0.47
N PRO A 83 -6.37 32.27 -0.76
CA PRO A 83 -6.26 33.42 -1.64
C PRO A 83 -6.63 33.07 -3.08
N THR A 84 -7.15 34.04 -3.82
CA THR A 84 -7.21 33.97 -5.27
C THR A 84 -5.80 34.05 -5.87
N ALA A 85 -5.67 33.70 -7.16
CA ALA A 85 -4.37 33.81 -7.84
C ALA A 85 -3.88 35.26 -7.89
N GLU A 86 -4.79 36.22 -8.08
CA GLU A 86 -4.53 37.65 -8.06
C GLU A 86 -4.03 38.12 -6.70
N GLU A 87 -4.74 37.75 -5.62
CA GLU A 87 -4.33 38.10 -4.24
C GLU A 87 -2.97 37.51 -3.88
N LEU A 88 -2.66 36.31 -4.38
CA LEU A 88 -1.39 35.65 -4.12
C LEU A 88 -0.23 36.32 -4.87
N VAL A 89 -0.45 36.73 -6.12
CA VAL A 89 0.52 37.52 -6.90
C VAL A 89 0.79 38.86 -6.21
N ASP A 90 -0.25 39.57 -5.78
CA ASP A 90 -0.13 40.83 -5.06
C ASP A 90 0.61 40.68 -3.73
N ALA A 91 0.38 39.57 -3.02
CA ALA A 91 1.07 39.26 -1.77
C ALA A 91 2.59 39.01 -1.94
N CYS A 92 3.03 38.63 -3.14
CA CYS A 92 4.45 38.42 -3.47
C CYS A 92 5.17 39.71 -3.90
N ALA A 93 4.44 40.78 -4.20
CA ALA A 93 5.03 42.05 -4.62
C ALA A 93 6.05 42.55 -3.58
N GLY A 94 7.20 43.03 -4.04
CA GLY A 94 8.27 43.44 -3.12
C GLY A 94 9.35 42.39 -2.91
N ASP A 95 9.56 41.47 -3.86
CA ASP A 95 10.43 40.29 -3.72
C ASP A 95 10.06 39.35 -2.56
N ARG A 96 8.79 39.37 -2.14
CA ARG A 96 8.31 38.53 -1.03
C ARG A 96 8.07 37.09 -1.47
N THR A 97 8.34 36.17 -0.56
CA THR A 97 8.06 34.74 -0.72
C THR A 97 6.78 34.39 0.05
N VAL A 98 5.77 33.89 -0.67
CA VAL A 98 4.56 33.33 -0.08
C VAL A 98 4.56 31.82 -0.28
N VAL A 99 4.48 31.07 0.82
CA VAL A 99 4.32 29.62 0.80
C VAL A 99 2.85 29.29 1.03
N VAL A 100 2.26 28.48 0.16
CA VAL A 100 0.92 27.93 0.33
C VAL A 100 1.05 26.45 0.65
N VAL A 101 0.65 26.05 1.86
CA VAL A 101 0.53 24.65 2.26
C VAL A 101 -0.73 24.09 1.63
N ALA A 102 -0.56 23.30 0.57
CA ALA A 102 -1.66 22.74 -0.20
C ALA A 102 -2.43 21.67 0.60
N THR A 103 -3.73 21.56 0.34
CA THR A 103 -4.52 20.44 0.86
C THR A 103 -4.08 19.09 0.26
N ALA A 104 -4.59 17.98 0.84
CA ALA A 104 -4.36 16.63 0.32
C ALA A 104 -4.86 16.43 -1.12
N GLU A 105 -5.85 17.22 -1.56
CA GLU A 105 -6.40 17.20 -2.92
C GLU A 105 -5.66 18.16 -3.86
N GLY A 106 -4.63 18.86 -3.35
CA GLY A 106 -3.95 19.94 -4.06
C GLY A 106 -4.73 21.26 -4.01
N GLU A 107 -4.45 22.15 -4.96
CA GLU A 107 -5.06 23.48 -5.04
C GLU A 107 -5.48 23.81 -6.49
N PRO A 108 -6.38 23.02 -7.12
CA PRO A 108 -6.68 23.12 -8.55
C PRO A 108 -7.17 24.52 -8.96
N HIS A 109 -8.04 25.14 -8.15
CA HIS A 109 -8.55 26.48 -8.43
C HIS A 109 -7.45 27.55 -8.43
N LEU A 110 -6.49 27.43 -7.51
CA LEU A 110 -5.36 28.35 -7.42
C LEU A 110 -4.38 28.13 -8.58
N THR A 111 -4.03 26.87 -8.87
CA THR A 111 -3.12 26.54 -9.98
C THR A 111 -3.70 26.95 -11.33
N ASP A 112 -4.99 26.73 -11.55
CA ASP A 112 -5.69 27.16 -12.77
C ASP A 112 -5.74 28.69 -12.87
N GLY A 113 -5.97 29.39 -11.76
CA GLY A 113 -5.94 30.85 -11.69
C GLY A 113 -4.58 31.42 -12.04
N LEU A 114 -3.52 30.89 -11.43
CA LEU A 114 -2.14 31.29 -11.71
C LEU A 114 -1.76 31.03 -13.17
N ALA A 115 -2.19 29.89 -13.74
CA ALA A 115 -1.99 29.59 -15.15
C ALA A 115 -2.71 30.58 -16.08
N ARG A 116 -3.96 30.95 -15.76
CA ARG A 116 -4.71 31.98 -16.51
C ARG A 116 -4.02 33.35 -16.46
N LEU A 117 -3.56 33.77 -15.28
CA LEU A 117 -2.85 35.05 -15.12
C LEU A 117 -1.54 35.07 -15.90
N ALA A 118 -0.74 34.00 -15.80
CA ALA A 118 0.49 33.86 -16.55
C ALA A 118 0.25 33.90 -18.08
N GLY A 119 -0.80 33.22 -18.55
CA GLY A 119 -1.18 33.22 -19.98
C GLY A 119 -1.72 34.55 -20.50
N SER A 120 -2.18 35.46 -19.62
CA SER A 120 -2.73 36.75 -20.02
C SER A 120 -1.66 37.73 -20.54
N GLY A 121 -0.40 37.59 -20.11
CA GLY A 121 0.69 38.52 -20.38
C GLY A 121 0.51 39.93 -19.78
N ARG A 122 -0.54 40.16 -18.97
CA ARG A 122 -0.88 41.47 -18.40
C ARG A 122 -0.32 41.67 -16.99
N VAL A 123 0.15 40.59 -16.37
CA VAL A 123 0.62 40.55 -14.99
C VAL A 123 2.06 40.11 -14.98
N GLN A 124 2.90 40.84 -14.23
CA GLN A 124 4.27 40.40 -13.97
C GLN A 124 4.23 39.28 -12.94
N MET A 125 4.45 38.05 -13.37
CA MET A 125 4.28 36.88 -12.51
C MET A 125 5.44 36.71 -11.52
N PRO A 126 5.16 36.34 -10.25
CA PRO A 126 6.19 35.81 -9.36
C PRO A 126 6.79 34.53 -9.94
N SER A 127 7.97 34.16 -9.45
CA SER A 127 8.47 32.80 -9.67
C SER A 127 7.51 31.79 -9.03
N LEU A 128 7.05 30.82 -9.80
CA LEU A 128 6.16 29.76 -9.32
C LEU A 128 6.95 28.48 -9.12
N GLU A 129 6.87 27.93 -7.91
CA GLU A 129 7.53 26.68 -7.56
C GLU A 129 6.52 25.71 -6.95
N LEU A 130 6.49 24.49 -7.47
CA LEU A 130 5.81 23.36 -6.84
C LEU A 130 6.85 22.56 -6.06
N LEU A 131 6.75 22.58 -4.73
CA LEU A 131 7.72 21.95 -3.84
C LEU A 131 7.09 20.77 -3.09
N PRO A 132 7.44 19.52 -3.43
CA PRO A 132 7.03 18.35 -2.68
C PRO A 132 7.66 18.34 -1.29
N ALA A 133 6.85 18.60 -0.27
CA ALA A 133 7.30 18.62 1.10
C ALA A 133 7.30 17.23 1.72
N SER A 134 6.32 16.39 1.41
CA SER A 134 6.37 14.97 1.72
C SER A 134 5.82 14.15 0.57
N TYR A 135 6.23 12.90 0.49
CA TYR A 135 5.85 11.97 -0.57
C TYR A 135 5.35 10.66 0.04
N ASP A 136 4.37 10.06 -0.63
CA ASP A 136 3.90 8.73 -0.27
C ASP A 136 5.06 7.73 -0.32
N LEU A 137 5.21 6.95 0.74
CA LEU A 137 6.08 5.79 0.72
C LEU A 137 5.40 4.65 -0.07
N PRO A 138 6.18 3.71 -0.64
CA PRO A 138 5.61 2.49 -1.21
C PRO A 138 4.69 1.80 -0.19
N GLY A 139 3.44 1.52 -0.60
CA GLY A 139 2.43 0.92 0.28
C GLY A 139 1.57 1.91 1.08
N ALA A 140 1.83 3.23 1.00
CA ALA A 140 1.09 4.25 1.74
C ALA A 140 -0.44 4.20 1.56
N ARG A 141 -0.93 3.69 0.42
CA ARG A 141 -2.38 3.51 0.15
C ARG A 141 -3.08 2.56 1.11
N LEU A 142 -2.34 1.70 1.82
CA LEU A 142 -2.91 0.90 2.90
C LEU A 142 -3.49 1.77 4.02
N LEU A 143 -2.93 2.96 4.27
CA LEU A 143 -3.47 3.89 5.27
C LEU A 143 -4.84 4.46 4.86
N ASP A 144 -5.07 4.67 3.56
CA ASP A 144 -6.39 5.06 3.06
C ASP A 144 -7.39 3.93 3.30
N LEU A 145 -7.00 2.68 2.99
CA LEU A 145 -7.86 1.51 3.18
C LEU A 145 -8.28 1.32 4.64
N VAL A 146 -7.34 1.49 5.58
CA VAL A 146 -7.63 1.42 7.02
C VAL A 146 -8.65 2.48 7.44
N GLN A 147 -8.45 3.74 7.00
CA GLN A 147 -9.39 4.83 7.30
C GLN A 147 -10.77 4.61 6.68
N VAL A 148 -10.82 4.16 5.43
CA VAL A 148 -12.06 3.87 4.71
C VAL A 148 -12.81 2.72 5.40
N MET A 149 -12.13 1.64 5.75
CA MET A 149 -12.75 0.50 6.44
C MET A 149 -13.25 0.90 7.83
N ASP A 150 -12.50 1.68 8.59
CA ASP A 150 -12.93 2.18 9.89
C ASP A 150 -14.19 3.07 9.77
N ARG A 151 -14.26 3.92 8.75
CA ARG A 151 -15.47 4.69 8.45
C ARG A 151 -16.64 3.80 8.05
N ILE A 152 -16.43 2.83 7.15
CA ILE A 152 -17.46 1.88 6.74
C ILE A 152 -17.97 1.08 7.95
N ARG A 153 -17.08 0.59 8.82
CA ARG A 153 -17.45 -0.16 10.04
C ARG A 153 -18.33 0.67 10.96
N ARG A 154 -18.08 1.98 11.10
CA ARG A 154 -18.89 2.89 11.93
C ARG A 154 -20.22 3.27 11.30
N GLU A 155 -20.25 3.56 10.01
CA GLU A 155 -21.39 4.21 9.35
C GLU A 155 -22.32 3.23 8.63
N CYS A 156 -21.83 2.05 8.20
CA CYS A 156 -22.63 1.08 7.46
C CYS A 156 -23.39 0.11 8.40
N PRO A 157 -24.74 0.03 8.31
CA PRO A 157 -25.53 -0.88 9.15
C PRO A 157 -25.22 -2.36 8.94
N TRP A 158 -24.84 -2.76 7.72
CA TRP A 158 -24.44 -4.14 7.45
C TRP A 158 -23.05 -4.43 8.01
N SER A 159 -22.08 -3.55 7.72
CA SER A 159 -20.69 -3.77 8.12
C SER A 159 -20.50 -3.73 9.64
N SER A 160 -21.23 -2.87 10.35
CA SER A 160 -21.21 -2.77 11.82
C SER A 160 -21.70 -4.04 12.54
N GLN A 161 -22.54 -4.85 11.89
CA GLN A 161 -23.09 -6.08 12.46
C GLN A 161 -22.25 -7.34 12.14
N GLN A 162 -21.27 -7.22 11.24
CA GLN A 162 -20.45 -8.37 10.85
C GLN A 162 -19.55 -8.84 12.00
N THR A 163 -19.32 -10.15 12.04
CA THR A 163 -18.43 -10.83 13.00
C THR A 163 -17.43 -11.68 12.23
N HIS A 164 -16.35 -12.12 12.89
CA HIS A 164 -15.38 -13.03 12.25
C HIS A 164 -16.05 -14.28 11.63
N LYS A 165 -17.03 -14.85 12.34
CA LYS A 165 -17.78 -16.02 11.87
C LYS A 165 -18.69 -15.68 10.69
N GLY A 166 -19.34 -14.51 10.71
CA GLY A 166 -20.21 -14.06 9.62
C GLY A 166 -19.45 -13.86 8.31
N LEU A 167 -18.19 -13.43 8.40
CA LEU A 167 -17.34 -13.16 7.23
C LEU A 167 -16.63 -14.39 6.65
N THR A 168 -16.66 -15.53 7.33
CA THR A 168 -15.89 -16.73 6.91
C THR A 168 -16.26 -17.22 5.51
N LYS A 169 -17.53 -17.13 5.12
CA LYS A 169 -17.99 -17.52 3.78
C LYS A 169 -17.31 -16.66 2.71
N TYR A 170 -17.39 -15.34 2.85
CA TYR A 170 -16.82 -14.39 1.89
C TYR A 170 -15.31 -14.57 1.77
N GLY A 171 -14.59 -14.71 2.88
CA GLY A 171 -13.14 -14.96 2.81
C GLY A 171 -12.72 -16.25 2.11
N ILE A 172 -13.62 -17.24 1.98
CA ILE A 172 -13.37 -18.44 1.16
C ILE A 172 -13.71 -18.15 -0.31
N GLU A 173 -14.78 -17.41 -0.58
CA GLU A 173 -15.20 -17.01 -1.93
C GLU A 173 -14.10 -16.17 -2.61
N GLU A 174 -13.65 -15.07 -2.01
CA GLU A 174 -12.59 -14.21 -2.58
C GLU A 174 -11.27 -14.99 -2.79
N ALA A 175 -11.00 -15.98 -1.94
CA ALA A 175 -9.80 -16.81 -2.08
C ALA A 175 -9.88 -17.75 -3.29
N TYR A 176 -11.09 -18.19 -3.67
CA TYR A 176 -11.29 -18.98 -4.88
C TYR A 176 -11.35 -18.13 -6.13
N GLU A 177 -11.95 -16.94 -6.06
CA GLU A 177 -11.96 -15.97 -7.17
C GLU A 177 -10.52 -15.52 -7.49
N LEU A 178 -9.70 -15.26 -6.46
CA LEU A 178 -8.26 -15.06 -6.63
C LEU A 178 -7.56 -16.24 -7.32
N VAL A 179 -7.90 -17.48 -6.94
CA VAL A 179 -7.32 -18.67 -7.58
C VAL A 179 -7.76 -18.78 -9.04
N GLU A 180 -9.02 -18.47 -9.35
CA GLU A 180 -9.53 -18.43 -10.71
C GLU A 180 -8.81 -17.38 -11.56
N ALA A 181 -8.67 -16.15 -11.07
CA ALA A 181 -7.93 -15.09 -11.76
C ALA A 181 -6.47 -15.49 -12.07
N ILE A 182 -5.80 -16.19 -11.15
CA ILE A 182 -4.44 -16.72 -11.36
C ILE A 182 -4.43 -17.81 -12.45
N GLU A 183 -5.39 -18.75 -12.41
CA GLU A 183 -5.48 -19.86 -13.37
C GLU A 183 -5.81 -19.39 -14.78
N GLU A 184 -6.65 -18.35 -14.90
CA GLU A 184 -7.06 -17.76 -16.18
C GLU A 184 -6.04 -16.75 -16.73
N GLY A 185 -5.14 -16.25 -15.87
CA GLY A 185 -4.08 -15.32 -16.25
C GLY A 185 -4.58 -13.90 -16.52
N ASP A 186 -5.77 -13.55 -16.01
CA ASP A 186 -6.33 -12.21 -16.10
C ASP A 186 -5.66 -11.30 -15.06
N ARG A 187 -4.93 -10.28 -15.53
CA ARG A 187 -4.18 -9.38 -14.65
C ARG A 187 -5.04 -8.31 -13.98
N ASP A 188 -6.14 -7.92 -14.62
CA ASP A 188 -7.02 -6.90 -14.07
C ASP A 188 -7.86 -7.53 -12.96
N GLU A 189 -8.41 -8.73 -13.22
CA GLU A 189 -9.12 -9.54 -12.21
C GLU A 189 -8.19 -9.91 -11.05
N LEU A 190 -6.96 -10.36 -11.34
CA LEU A 190 -5.99 -10.68 -10.29
C LEU A 190 -5.76 -9.50 -9.33
N ARG A 191 -5.76 -8.26 -9.83
CA ARG A 191 -5.59 -7.08 -8.98
C ARG A 191 -6.83 -6.80 -8.13
N GLU A 192 -8.02 -7.01 -8.68
CA GLU A 192 -9.31 -6.87 -7.98
C GLU A 192 -9.39 -7.88 -6.83
N GLU A 193 -9.17 -9.15 -7.12
CA GLU A 193 -9.26 -10.25 -6.16
C GLU A 193 -8.19 -10.19 -5.05
N LEU A 194 -6.98 -9.75 -5.38
CA LEU A 194 -5.97 -9.44 -4.36
C LEU A 194 -6.44 -8.31 -3.43
N GLY A 195 -7.20 -7.36 -3.96
CA GLY A 195 -7.86 -6.29 -3.20
C GLY A 195 -8.93 -6.82 -2.27
N ASP A 196 -9.77 -7.75 -2.71
CA ASP A 196 -10.86 -8.32 -1.90
C ASP A 196 -10.35 -9.26 -0.81
N VAL A 197 -9.32 -10.07 -1.09
CA VAL A 197 -8.61 -10.82 -0.04
C VAL A 197 -7.98 -9.86 0.99
N LEU A 198 -7.41 -8.73 0.54
CA LEU A 198 -6.87 -7.71 1.44
C LEU A 198 -7.99 -7.02 2.25
N LEU A 199 -9.15 -6.78 1.66
CA LEU A 199 -10.34 -6.26 2.35
C LEU A 199 -10.73 -7.17 3.51
N GLN A 200 -10.77 -8.49 3.31
CA GLN A 200 -11.08 -9.45 4.38
C GLN A 200 -10.10 -9.33 5.55
N VAL A 201 -8.79 -9.15 5.28
CA VAL A 201 -7.77 -8.96 6.32
C VAL A 201 -8.02 -7.67 7.11
N VAL A 202 -8.24 -6.54 6.44
CA VAL A 202 -8.46 -5.25 7.10
C VAL A 202 -9.79 -5.24 7.86
N PHE A 203 -10.83 -5.86 7.32
CA PHE A 203 -12.14 -5.94 7.98
C PHE A 203 -12.07 -6.78 9.25
N HIS A 204 -11.42 -7.96 9.22
CA HIS A 204 -11.20 -8.75 10.42
C HIS A 204 -10.33 -8.03 11.45
N ALA A 205 -9.26 -7.35 11.03
CA ALA A 205 -8.44 -6.55 11.94
C ALA A 205 -9.27 -5.44 12.62
N ARG A 206 -10.11 -4.74 11.85
CA ARG A 206 -10.95 -3.69 12.41
C ARG A 206 -12.02 -4.22 13.38
N ILE A 207 -12.57 -5.41 13.13
CA ILE A 207 -13.46 -6.09 14.10
C ILE A 207 -12.69 -6.45 15.37
N ALA A 208 -11.44 -6.94 15.24
CA ALA A 208 -10.63 -7.34 16.38
C ALA A 208 -10.27 -6.17 17.30
N GLU A 209 -10.14 -4.95 16.78
CA GLU A 209 -9.95 -3.74 17.61
C GLU A 209 -11.12 -3.48 18.59
N GLU A 210 -12.31 -4.03 18.32
CA GLU A 210 -13.49 -3.89 19.19
C GLU A 210 -13.56 -4.96 20.28
N ASP A 211 -12.66 -5.94 20.27
CA ASP A 211 -12.65 -7.01 21.26
C ASP A 211 -12.33 -6.45 22.67
N PRO A 212 -13.16 -6.74 23.70
CA PRO A 212 -12.99 -6.15 25.03
C PRO A 212 -11.85 -6.77 25.85
N GLY A 213 -11.33 -7.94 25.45
CA GLY A 213 -10.34 -8.70 26.22
C GLY A 213 -8.95 -8.71 25.59
N THR A 214 -8.88 -9.00 24.29
CA THR A 214 -7.63 -9.14 23.53
C THR A 214 -7.73 -8.43 22.18
N PRO A 215 -7.90 -7.10 22.17
CA PRO A 215 -7.95 -6.34 20.93
C PRO A 215 -6.59 -6.35 20.22
N PHE A 216 -6.64 -6.33 18.89
CA PHE A 216 -5.47 -6.12 18.04
C PHE A 216 -5.87 -5.39 16.76
N SER A 217 -4.96 -4.62 16.19
CA SER A 217 -5.17 -3.82 14.98
C SER A 217 -4.53 -4.46 13.74
N ILE A 218 -4.73 -3.82 12.59
CA ILE A 218 -4.03 -4.18 11.36
C ILE A 218 -2.51 -4.04 11.49
N ASP A 219 -2.03 -3.11 12.32
CA ASP A 219 -0.60 -2.93 12.58
C ASP A 219 -0.03 -4.10 13.39
N ASP A 220 -0.80 -4.64 14.35
CA ASP A 220 -0.41 -5.84 15.08
C ASP A 220 -0.35 -7.08 14.17
N VAL A 221 -1.30 -7.20 13.24
CA VAL A 221 -1.30 -8.26 12.21
C VAL A 221 -0.05 -8.14 11.34
N ALA A 222 0.24 -6.93 10.84
CA ALA A 222 1.40 -6.62 10.02
C ALA A 222 2.73 -6.89 10.78
N ALA A 223 2.85 -6.40 12.01
CA ALA A 223 4.02 -6.62 12.86
C ALA A 223 4.26 -8.11 13.12
N THR A 224 3.19 -8.87 13.35
CA THR A 224 3.25 -10.32 13.58
C THR A 224 3.76 -11.06 12.34
N ILE A 225 3.25 -10.74 11.15
CA ILE A 225 3.74 -11.38 9.91
C ILE A 225 5.17 -10.94 9.57
N VAL A 226 5.51 -9.67 9.75
CA VAL A 226 6.88 -9.15 9.51
C VAL A 226 7.88 -9.84 10.42
N THR A 227 7.64 -9.87 11.73
CA THR A 227 8.52 -10.54 12.71
C THR A 227 8.73 -12.01 12.35
N LYS A 228 7.63 -12.71 12.02
CA LYS A 228 7.66 -14.12 11.61
C LYS A 228 8.43 -14.33 10.31
N LEU A 229 8.29 -13.45 9.32
CA LEU A 229 9.00 -13.57 8.05
C LEU A 229 10.49 -13.27 8.22
N ILE A 230 10.86 -12.24 8.98
CA ILE A 230 12.27 -11.94 9.29
C ILE A 230 12.92 -13.15 9.98
N HIS A 231 12.27 -13.68 11.03
CA HIS A 231 12.78 -14.83 11.77
C HIS A 231 12.93 -16.10 10.91
N ARG A 232 12.06 -16.29 9.92
CA ARG A 232 12.09 -17.47 9.02
C ARG A 232 13.02 -17.31 7.82
N HIS A 233 13.60 -16.14 7.62
CA HIS A 233 14.58 -15.89 6.56
C HIS A 233 15.90 -15.37 7.14
N PRO A 234 16.57 -16.13 8.04
CA PRO A 234 17.86 -15.73 8.60
C PRO A 234 18.95 -15.63 7.52
N HIS A 235 18.76 -16.25 6.36
CA HIS A 235 19.64 -16.13 5.19
C HIS A 235 19.45 -14.81 4.40
N VAL A 236 18.36 -14.08 4.65
CA VAL A 236 18.11 -12.75 4.06
C VAL A 236 18.37 -11.64 5.07
N PHE A 237 17.97 -11.85 6.33
CA PHE A 237 17.96 -10.81 7.37
C PHE A 237 18.94 -11.05 8.54
N GLY A 238 19.69 -12.15 8.53
CA GLY A 238 20.65 -12.52 9.57
C GLY A 238 21.96 -13.05 8.98
N ASP A 239 22.64 -13.91 9.75
CA ASP A 239 24.00 -14.39 9.42
C ASP A 239 24.04 -15.80 8.81
N GLU A 240 22.90 -16.49 8.65
CA GLU A 240 22.88 -17.80 8.00
C GLU A 240 23.06 -17.68 6.49
N THR A 241 23.47 -18.76 5.83
CA THR A 241 23.57 -18.81 4.37
C THR A 241 22.68 -19.91 3.83
N ALA A 242 21.89 -19.59 2.80
CA ALA A 242 21.16 -20.55 1.98
C ALA A 242 21.27 -20.09 0.52
N THR A 243 21.79 -20.94 -0.35
CA THR A 243 22.12 -20.63 -1.75
C THR A 243 21.22 -21.35 -2.75
N THR A 244 20.50 -22.38 -2.29
CA THR A 244 19.56 -23.15 -3.11
C THR A 244 18.14 -23.10 -2.53
N PRO A 245 17.09 -23.23 -3.36
CA PRO A 245 15.71 -23.35 -2.89
C PRO A 245 15.49 -24.48 -1.88
N GLU A 246 16.23 -25.58 -2.04
CA GLU A 246 16.21 -26.74 -1.14
C GLU A 246 16.73 -26.38 0.25
N GLU A 247 17.89 -25.70 0.33
CA GLU A 247 18.45 -25.20 1.58
C GLU A 247 17.50 -24.22 2.28
N VAL A 248 16.89 -23.30 1.52
CA VAL A 248 15.88 -22.36 2.04
C VAL A 248 14.68 -23.11 2.64
N LYS A 249 14.19 -24.14 1.94
CA LYS A 249 13.07 -24.96 2.39
C LYS A 249 13.42 -25.73 3.66
N GLU A 250 14.62 -26.30 3.77
CA GLU A 250 15.08 -27.00 4.97
C GLU A 250 15.19 -26.06 6.17
N HIS A 251 15.76 -24.87 5.98
CA HIS A 251 15.84 -23.84 7.02
C HIS A 251 14.44 -23.46 7.51
N TRP A 252 13.52 -23.22 6.57
CA TRP A 252 12.14 -22.86 6.90
C TRP A 252 11.40 -23.96 7.68
N LEU A 253 11.57 -25.22 7.28
CA LEU A 253 10.98 -26.37 7.98
C LEU A 253 11.53 -26.52 9.39
N ARG A 254 12.86 -26.38 9.56
CA ARG A 254 13.54 -26.43 10.86
C ARG A 254 13.05 -25.33 11.80
N THR A 255 13.03 -24.07 11.36
CA THR A 255 12.53 -22.94 12.17
C THR A 255 11.07 -23.14 12.56
N LYS A 256 10.23 -23.62 11.63
CA LYS A 256 8.82 -23.91 11.90
C LYS A 256 8.62 -25.04 12.91
N ALA A 257 9.49 -26.05 12.93
CA ALA A 257 9.45 -27.14 13.90
C ALA A 257 9.81 -26.65 15.32
N VAL A 258 10.77 -25.73 15.45
CA VAL A 258 11.14 -25.13 16.74
C VAL A 258 10.01 -24.24 17.28
N GLU A 259 9.39 -23.42 16.43
CA GLU A 259 8.28 -22.52 16.81
C GLU A 259 7.03 -23.28 17.25
N LYS A 260 6.71 -24.38 16.55
CA LYS A 260 5.51 -25.16 16.80
C LYS A 260 5.90 -26.46 17.50
N ARG A 261 5.91 -26.43 18.84
CA ARG A 261 6.03 -27.62 19.72
C ARG A 261 4.85 -28.56 19.52
N ARG A 262 4.84 -29.30 18.42
CA ARG A 262 3.75 -30.19 18.01
C ARG A 262 3.97 -31.58 18.60
N GLU A 263 2.89 -32.20 19.03
CA GLU A 263 2.89 -33.59 19.51
C GLU A 263 2.69 -34.56 18.33
N SER A 264 1.93 -34.14 17.31
CA SER A 264 1.69 -34.89 16.08
C SER A 264 2.17 -34.14 14.83
N VAL A 265 2.61 -34.90 13.82
CA VAL A 265 2.93 -34.37 12.49
C VAL A 265 1.71 -33.72 11.81
N THR A 266 0.50 -34.13 12.20
CA THR A 266 -0.77 -33.61 11.68
C THR A 266 -1.24 -32.33 12.40
N ASP A 267 -0.62 -31.95 13.52
CA ASP A 267 -1.04 -30.78 14.29
C ASP A 267 -0.99 -29.50 13.46
N GLY A 268 -2.02 -28.67 13.61
CA GLY A 268 -2.17 -27.41 12.87
C GLY A 268 -2.32 -27.60 11.36
N ILE A 269 -2.85 -28.74 10.89
CA ILE A 269 -3.49 -28.86 9.59
C ILE A 269 -4.96 -28.40 9.76
N PRO A 270 -5.43 -27.39 9.01
CA PRO A 270 -6.84 -27.01 9.03
C PRO A 270 -7.69 -28.11 8.39
N LEU A 271 -8.50 -28.81 9.20
CA LEU A 271 -9.32 -29.92 8.73
C LEU A 271 -10.55 -29.49 7.90
N GLY A 272 -10.90 -28.20 7.92
CA GLY A 272 -11.99 -27.63 7.12
C GLY A 272 -11.62 -27.26 5.68
N GLN A 273 -10.39 -27.55 5.24
CA GLN A 273 -9.97 -27.35 3.86
C GLN A 273 -10.64 -28.37 2.91
N PRO A 274 -10.65 -28.12 1.58
CA PRO A 274 -11.11 -29.09 0.59
C PRO A 274 -10.48 -30.48 0.75
N GLY A 275 -11.24 -31.51 0.40
CA GLY A 275 -10.87 -32.90 0.68
C GLY A 275 -9.54 -33.34 0.04
N LEU A 276 -9.29 -32.97 -1.22
CA LEU A 276 -8.04 -33.36 -1.89
C LEU A 276 -6.85 -32.55 -1.37
N ALA A 277 -7.04 -31.25 -1.13
CA ALA A 277 -6.03 -30.42 -0.47
C ALA A 277 -5.67 -30.94 0.93
N LEU A 278 -6.67 -31.35 1.73
CA LEU A 278 -6.46 -31.95 3.05
C LEU A 278 -5.69 -33.28 2.96
N ALA A 279 -6.10 -34.18 2.07
CA ALA A 279 -5.44 -35.46 1.85
C ALA A 279 -3.98 -35.29 1.41
N SER A 280 -3.74 -34.40 0.43
CA SER A 280 -2.41 -34.01 -0.03
C SER A 280 -1.57 -33.45 1.12
N LYS A 281 -2.15 -32.56 1.95
CA LYS A 281 -1.43 -31.97 3.08
C LYS A 281 -1.01 -33.01 4.12
N LEU A 282 -1.89 -33.95 4.44
CA LEU A 282 -1.61 -35.06 5.35
C LEU A 282 -0.50 -35.95 4.81
N ALA A 283 -0.59 -36.38 3.55
CA ALA A 283 0.44 -37.16 2.87
C ALA A 283 1.81 -36.48 2.90
N SER A 284 1.82 -35.18 2.58
CA SER A 284 3.03 -34.36 2.61
C SER A 284 3.69 -34.30 3.99
N ARG A 285 2.89 -34.23 5.08
CA ARG A 285 3.42 -34.24 6.46
C ARG A 285 4.03 -35.58 6.84
N VAL A 286 3.33 -36.67 6.54
CA VAL A 286 3.81 -38.03 6.79
C VAL A 286 5.13 -38.27 6.08
N ARG A 287 5.21 -37.94 4.79
CA ARG A 287 6.42 -38.07 3.98
C ARG A 287 7.57 -37.20 4.49
N THR A 288 7.32 -35.93 4.79
CA THR A 288 8.36 -35.01 5.29
C THR A 288 8.93 -35.47 6.62
N ALA A 289 8.11 -36.11 7.47
CA ALA A 289 8.55 -36.67 8.73
C ALA A 289 9.20 -38.06 8.60
N GLY A 290 9.22 -38.64 7.40
CA GLY A 290 9.75 -39.99 7.16
C GLY A 290 8.96 -41.09 7.86
N LEU A 291 7.67 -40.86 8.15
CA LEU A 291 6.82 -41.85 8.81
C LEU A 291 6.28 -42.85 7.78
N ASP A 292 6.37 -44.14 8.09
CA ASP A 292 5.72 -45.20 7.33
C ASP A 292 4.32 -45.44 7.90
N VAL A 293 3.31 -44.79 7.30
CA VAL A 293 1.92 -44.88 7.72
C VAL A 293 1.10 -45.47 6.57
N PRO A 294 0.59 -46.71 6.68
CA PRO A 294 -0.27 -47.28 5.65
C PRO A 294 -1.58 -46.47 5.56
N LEU A 295 -2.08 -46.27 4.34
CA LEU A 295 -3.36 -45.62 4.14
C LEU A 295 -4.48 -46.47 4.76
N PRO A 296 -5.47 -45.84 5.43
CA PRO A 296 -6.61 -46.57 5.94
C PRO A 296 -7.40 -47.19 4.79
N THR A 297 -7.79 -48.44 4.96
CA THR A 297 -8.67 -49.15 4.02
C THR A 297 -10.10 -49.09 4.52
N GLY A 298 -11.04 -48.76 3.65
CA GLY A 298 -12.46 -48.84 3.93
C GLY A 298 -13.27 -48.88 2.64
N GLU A 299 -14.59 -49.02 2.77
CA GLU A 299 -15.49 -49.12 1.61
C GLU A 299 -15.90 -47.72 1.10
N GLY A 300 -16.03 -47.60 -0.22
CA GLY A 300 -16.60 -46.44 -0.88
C GLY A 300 -15.58 -45.41 -1.40
N PRO A 301 -16.08 -44.43 -2.19
CA PRO A 301 -15.25 -43.53 -2.99
C PRO A 301 -14.31 -42.63 -2.17
N GLY A 302 -14.61 -42.39 -0.88
CA GLY A 302 -13.76 -41.56 -0.02
C GLY A 302 -12.34 -42.12 0.15
N TYR A 303 -12.21 -43.43 0.33
CA TYR A 303 -10.90 -44.09 0.49
C TYR A 303 -10.14 -44.16 -0.84
N GLU A 304 -10.85 -44.31 -1.95
CA GLU A 304 -10.27 -44.28 -3.30
C GLU A 304 -9.71 -42.89 -3.63
N LEU A 305 -10.49 -41.82 -3.35
CA LEU A 305 -10.07 -40.44 -3.54
C LEU A 305 -8.87 -40.09 -2.66
N LEU A 306 -8.84 -40.54 -1.40
CA LEU A 306 -7.68 -40.40 -0.52
C LEU A 306 -6.43 -41.05 -1.14
N ALA A 307 -6.54 -42.29 -1.62
CA ALA A 307 -5.43 -43.00 -2.25
C ALA A 307 -4.94 -42.31 -3.53
N MET A 308 -5.85 -41.75 -4.34
CA MET A 308 -5.49 -40.96 -5.52
C MET A 308 -4.78 -39.67 -5.16
N ALA A 309 -5.28 -38.92 -4.17
CA ALA A 309 -4.66 -37.68 -3.71
C ALA A 309 -3.24 -37.90 -3.17
N VAL A 310 -3.05 -38.95 -2.36
CA VAL A 310 -1.74 -39.34 -1.83
C VAL A 310 -0.77 -39.73 -2.95
N ARG A 311 -1.25 -40.45 -3.97
CA ARG A 311 -0.44 -40.81 -5.15
C ARG A 311 -0.03 -39.59 -5.96
N ALA A 312 -0.95 -38.65 -6.20
CA ALA A 312 -0.66 -37.39 -6.88
C ALA A 312 0.40 -36.58 -6.12
N GLU A 313 0.25 -36.47 -4.79
CA GLU A 313 1.20 -35.77 -3.93
C GLU A 313 2.60 -36.39 -3.92
N ALA A 314 2.68 -37.73 -3.96
CA ALA A 314 3.93 -38.48 -4.12
C ALA A 314 4.60 -38.23 -5.47
N ALA A 315 3.81 -37.98 -6.52
CA ALA A 315 4.28 -37.61 -7.85
C ALA A 315 4.60 -36.11 -8.00
N GLY A 316 4.44 -35.31 -6.93
CA GLY A 316 4.67 -33.86 -6.97
C GLY A 316 3.55 -33.06 -7.64
N VAL A 317 2.37 -33.66 -7.83
CA VAL A 317 1.18 -33.01 -8.38
C VAL A 317 0.26 -32.56 -7.26
N ASP A 318 -0.27 -31.34 -7.35
CA ASP A 318 -1.36 -30.90 -6.47
C ASP A 318 -2.69 -31.51 -6.95
N PRO A 319 -3.30 -32.46 -6.22
CA PRO A 319 -4.51 -33.12 -6.66
C PRO A 319 -5.73 -32.19 -6.72
N GLU A 320 -5.78 -31.14 -5.89
CA GLU A 320 -6.90 -30.19 -5.89
C GLU A 320 -6.89 -29.36 -7.17
N ALA A 321 -5.74 -28.78 -7.51
CA ALA A 321 -5.57 -28.02 -8.74
C ALA A 321 -5.74 -28.90 -9.99
N ALA A 322 -5.20 -30.12 -9.97
CA ALA A 322 -5.36 -31.07 -11.07
C ALA A 322 -6.83 -31.45 -11.31
N LEU A 323 -7.61 -31.69 -10.25
CA LEU A 323 -9.03 -31.97 -10.39
C LEU A 323 -9.79 -30.73 -10.88
N ARG A 324 -9.47 -29.53 -10.39
CA ARG A 324 -10.10 -28.28 -10.87
C ARG A 324 -9.88 -28.07 -12.36
N ALA A 325 -8.65 -28.25 -12.85
CA ALA A 325 -8.34 -28.19 -14.27
C ALA A 325 -9.16 -29.22 -15.09
N ALA A 326 -9.25 -30.46 -14.61
CA ALA A 326 -10.06 -31.50 -15.25
C ALA A 326 -11.57 -31.16 -15.23
N ALA A 327 -12.07 -30.55 -14.15
CA ALA A 327 -13.44 -30.11 -14.02
C ALA A 327 -13.78 -28.95 -14.97
N ARG A 328 -12.85 -27.99 -15.18
CA ARG A 328 -12.99 -26.94 -16.20
C ARG A 328 -13.08 -27.55 -17.60
N ALA A 329 -12.20 -28.48 -17.94
CA ALA A 329 -12.27 -29.18 -19.23
C ALA A 329 -13.61 -29.94 -19.42
N TYR A 330 -14.14 -30.54 -18.35
CA TYR A 330 -15.46 -31.17 -18.38
C TYR A 330 -16.59 -30.15 -18.57
N ARG A 331 -16.54 -29.00 -17.90
CA ARG A 331 -17.46 -27.88 -18.10
C ARG A 331 -17.48 -27.42 -19.56
N ASP A 332 -16.31 -27.26 -20.17
CA ASP A 332 -16.19 -26.81 -21.56
C ASP A 332 -16.80 -27.86 -22.52
N ALA A 333 -16.63 -29.15 -22.23
CA ALA A 333 -17.28 -30.22 -22.96
C ALA A 333 -18.82 -30.20 -22.81
N VAL A 334 -19.34 -29.83 -21.62
CA VAL A 334 -20.78 -29.62 -21.40
C VAL A 334 -21.28 -28.45 -22.25
N ARG A 335 -20.59 -27.30 -22.23
CA ARG A 335 -20.96 -26.11 -23.03
C ARG A 335 -20.99 -26.41 -24.53
N ALA A 336 -19.98 -27.15 -25.02
CA ALA A 336 -19.94 -27.59 -26.41
C ALA A 336 -21.13 -28.51 -26.77
N ALA A 337 -21.54 -29.39 -25.86
CA ALA A 337 -22.72 -30.23 -26.06
C ALA A 337 -24.05 -29.44 -26.06
N GLU A 338 -24.08 -28.30 -25.37
CA GLU A 338 -25.20 -27.34 -25.37
C GLU A 338 -25.22 -26.43 -26.62
N GLY A 339 -24.19 -26.50 -27.47
CA GLY A 339 -24.05 -25.63 -28.65
C GLY A 339 -23.59 -24.21 -28.32
N LEU A 340 -23.01 -24.00 -27.14
CA LEU A 340 -22.36 -22.76 -26.75
C LEU A 340 -20.88 -22.83 -27.11
N ASP A 341 -20.32 -21.70 -27.52
CA ASP A 341 -18.86 -21.60 -27.68
C ASP A 341 -18.19 -21.80 -26.31
N ALA A 342 -17.14 -22.62 -26.31
CA ALA A 342 -16.37 -23.03 -25.13
C ALA A 342 -15.89 -21.82 -24.34
#